data_AF-A0A353GI92-F1
#
_entry.id   AF-A0A353GI92-F1
#
_cell.length_a   1.000
_cell.length_b   1.000
_cell.length_c   1.000
_cell.angle_alpha   90.00
_cell.angle_beta   90.00
_cell.angle_gamma   90.00
#
_symmetry.space_group_name_H-M   'P 1'
#
loop_
_entity.id
_entity.type
_entity.pdbx_description
1 polymer ?
#
loop_
_entity_poly.entity_id
_entity_poly.type
_entity_poly.pdbx_seq_one_letter_code
_entity_poly.pdbx_strand_id
1 'polypeptide(L)'
;MKKNDAVSVAIPGFTLGAVSAGLKTNNALDLCLILSDSPCTAAGVFTRNRVVGEPVKLDRLHLRHATHRAIVVNSKIANVCTGPEGYANAKAMAAGVAAQVGCDPREVFVASTGIIGRQLPIEKVLAGIEKVFSKCQTEGWEEASRAIMTTDTYPKLRTREFVLGGKPVKMAAMAKGSGMIQPNMATMLSFIGTDAAIPKD
;
A
#
# COMPACT_ATOMS: atom_id res chain seq x y z
N MET A 1 -3.45 20.59 15.68
CA MET A 1 -2.97 20.06 14.38
C MET A 1 -3.44 21.01 13.29
N LYS A 2 -2.53 21.72 12.61
CA LYS A 2 -2.92 22.58 11.47
C LYS A 2 -3.58 21.69 10.41
N LYS A 3 -4.73 22.12 9.87
CA LYS A 3 -5.29 21.56 8.63
C LYS A 3 -4.18 21.74 7.58
N ASN A 4 -3.69 20.64 7.01
CA ASN A 4 -2.84 20.75 5.84
C ASN A 4 -3.76 21.16 4.69
N ASP A 5 -3.49 22.32 4.09
CA ASP A 5 -3.96 22.66 2.76
C ASP A 5 -3.62 21.51 1.80
N ALA A 6 -4.42 21.27 0.76
CA ALA A 6 -4.20 20.20 -0.20
C ALA A 6 -2.78 20.33 -0.77
N VAL A 7 -1.86 19.49 -0.29
CA VAL A 7 -0.48 19.48 -0.75
C VAL A 7 -0.49 18.58 -1.97
N SER A 8 -0.32 19.14 -3.17
CA SER A 8 0.10 18.32 -4.30
C SER A 8 1.46 17.70 -3.93
N VAL A 9 1.50 16.37 -3.86
CA VAL A 9 2.70 15.62 -3.47
C VAL A 9 3.13 14.79 -4.66
N ALA A 10 4.28 15.13 -5.24
CA ALA A 10 4.95 14.32 -6.25
C ALA A 10 6.32 13.87 -5.74
N ILE A 11 6.59 12.57 -5.85
CA ILE A 11 7.90 11.98 -5.58
C ILE A 11 8.45 11.43 -6.89
N PRO A 12 9.61 11.89 -7.38
CA PRO A 12 10.20 11.37 -8.59
C PRO A 12 10.34 9.84 -8.56
N GLY A 13 9.97 9.17 -9.66
CA GLY A 13 10.02 7.72 -9.78
C GLY A 13 8.86 6.96 -9.14
N PHE A 14 7.85 7.67 -8.62
CA PHE A 14 6.63 7.06 -8.07
C PHE A 14 5.35 7.67 -8.66
N THR A 15 4.44 6.79 -9.04
CA THR A 15 3.06 7.11 -9.42
C THR A 15 2.09 6.36 -8.53
N LEU A 16 0.95 6.97 -8.22
CA LEU A 16 -0.05 6.41 -7.31
C LEU A 16 -1.44 6.54 -7.92
N GLY A 17 -2.27 5.53 -7.71
CA GLY A 17 -3.67 5.53 -8.09
C GLY A 17 -4.55 5.08 -6.94
N ALA A 18 -5.80 5.56 -6.92
CA ALA A 18 -6.82 5.10 -6.00
C ALA A 18 -8.18 4.95 -6.68
N VAL A 19 -8.92 3.91 -6.32
CA VAL A 19 -10.27 3.65 -6.82
C VAL A 19 -11.19 3.13 -5.73
N SER A 20 -12.50 3.23 -5.99
CA SER A 20 -13.49 2.36 -5.36
C SER A 20 -13.58 1.07 -6.17
N ALA A 21 -13.08 -0.02 -5.60
CA ALA A 21 -13.25 -1.39 -6.08
C ALA A 21 -14.60 -2.00 -5.61
N GLY A 22 -15.38 -1.27 -4.82
CA GLY A 22 -16.69 -1.71 -4.34
C GLY A 22 -16.63 -2.70 -3.17
N LEU A 23 -15.59 -2.58 -2.34
CA LEU A 23 -15.48 -3.23 -1.02
C LEU A 23 -16.27 -2.44 0.02
N LYS A 24 -16.23 -1.11 -0.04
CA LYS A 24 -17.05 -0.20 0.76
C LYS A 24 -18.39 0.06 0.07
N THR A 25 -19.49 -0.05 0.82
CA THR A 25 -20.86 0.10 0.29
C THR A 25 -21.22 1.53 -0.09
N ASN A 26 -20.50 2.53 0.42
CA ASN A 26 -20.71 3.95 0.15
C ASN A 26 -19.89 4.47 -1.03
N ASN A 27 -19.31 3.58 -1.84
CA ASN A 27 -18.47 3.91 -2.99
C ASN A 27 -17.23 4.77 -2.65
N ALA A 28 -16.82 4.81 -1.38
CA ALA A 28 -15.57 5.47 -0.99
C ALA A 28 -14.37 4.68 -1.51
N LEU A 29 -13.26 5.39 -1.79
CA LEU A 29 -11.99 4.77 -2.18
C LEU A 29 -11.60 3.66 -1.21
N ASP A 30 -11.24 2.49 -1.74
CA ASP A 30 -10.95 1.30 -0.95
C ASP A 30 -9.87 0.39 -1.55
N LEU A 31 -9.27 0.81 -2.67
CA LEU A 31 -8.10 0.19 -3.27
C LEU A 31 -7.14 1.29 -3.75
N CYS A 32 -5.85 1.17 -3.42
CA CYS A 32 -4.82 2.00 -4.03
C CYS A 32 -3.63 1.17 -4.51
N LEU A 33 -2.90 1.74 -5.45
CA LEU A 33 -1.65 1.22 -5.99
C LEU A 33 -0.57 2.28 -5.82
N ILE A 34 0.56 1.89 -5.24
CA ILE A 34 1.80 2.65 -5.23
C ILE A 34 2.73 1.95 -6.22
N LEU A 35 3.15 2.66 -7.26
CA LEU A 35 3.97 2.12 -8.34
C LEU A 35 5.29 2.85 -8.41
N SER A 36 6.39 2.10 -8.47
CA SER A 36 7.68 2.64 -8.86
C SER A 36 7.89 2.46 -10.36
N ASP A 37 8.32 3.54 -11.01
CA ASP A 37 8.55 3.58 -12.46
C ASP A 37 9.70 2.64 -12.88
N SER A 38 10.58 2.28 -11.94
CA SER A 38 11.71 1.38 -12.13
C SER A 38 11.88 0.42 -10.93
N PRO A 39 12.62 -0.69 -11.07
CA PRO A 39 12.96 -1.54 -9.94
C PRO A 39 13.66 -0.75 -8.82
N CYS A 40 13.13 -0.82 -7.59
CA CYS A 40 13.65 -0.10 -6.44
C CYS A 40 13.99 -1.03 -5.25
N THR A 41 14.79 -0.53 -4.32
CA THR A 41 15.04 -1.16 -3.02
C THR A 41 13.85 -0.90 -2.08
N ALA A 42 13.55 -1.84 -1.18
CA ALA A 42 12.58 -1.61 -0.13
C ALA A 42 13.06 -2.19 1.20
N ALA A 43 12.58 -1.57 2.27
CA ALA A 43 12.67 -2.06 3.63
C ALA A 43 11.25 -2.14 4.20
N GLY A 44 11.00 -3.14 5.03
CA GLY A 44 9.68 -3.37 5.60
C GLY A 44 9.77 -3.97 7.00
N VAL A 45 8.91 -3.49 7.88
CA VAL A 45 8.67 -4.10 9.20
C VAL A 45 7.22 -4.54 9.29
N PHE A 46 7.00 -5.70 9.90
CA PHE A 46 5.68 -6.33 9.98
C PHE A 46 5.29 -6.61 11.43
N THR A 47 4.01 -6.84 11.66
CA THR A 47 3.54 -7.22 13.00
C THR A 47 4.22 -8.49 13.55
N ARG A 48 4.58 -8.51 14.84
CA ARG A 48 5.01 -9.70 15.60
C ARG A 48 3.84 -10.39 16.29
N ASN A 49 2.59 -9.96 16.05
CA ASN A 49 1.42 -10.69 16.53
C ASN A 49 1.49 -12.15 16.03
N ARG A 50 1.03 -13.10 16.85
CA ARG A 50 0.93 -14.51 16.46
C ARG A 50 -0.14 -14.74 15.38
N VAL A 51 -1.20 -13.94 15.43
CA VAL A 51 -2.26 -13.93 14.41
C VAL A 51 -1.93 -12.84 13.40
N VAL A 52 -1.33 -13.25 12.28
CA VAL A 52 -0.96 -12.36 11.17
C VAL A 52 -1.89 -12.55 9.98
N GLY A 53 -2.11 -11.45 9.23
CA GLY A 53 -2.83 -11.51 7.97
C GLY A 53 -2.08 -12.34 6.93
N GLU A 54 -2.83 -12.93 6.00
CA GLU A 54 -2.25 -13.65 4.87
C GLU A 54 -1.33 -12.76 4.01
N PRO A 55 -1.64 -11.47 3.78
CA PRO A 55 -0.72 -10.58 3.06
C PRO A 55 0.62 -10.37 3.78
N VAL A 56 0.63 -10.32 5.12
CA VAL A 56 1.88 -10.21 5.90
C VAL A 56 2.78 -11.43 5.73
N LYS A 57 2.19 -12.63 5.62
CA LYS A 57 2.97 -13.86 5.37
C LYS A 57 3.64 -13.81 4.01
N LEU A 58 2.89 -13.36 2.99
CA LEU A 58 3.37 -13.20 1.62
C LEU A 58 4.47 -12.14 1.54
N ASP A 59 4.24 -10.96 2.09
CA ASP A 59 5.15 -9.82 2.00
C ASP A 59 6.49 -10.07 2.70
N ARG A 60 6.52 -10.87 3.78
CA ARG A 60 7.77 -11.32 4.40
C ARG A 60 8.64 -12.15 3.46
N LEU A 61 8.03 -12.86 2.51
CA LEU A 61 8.75 -13.59 1.47
C LEU A 61 9.16 -12.64 0.34
N HIS A 62 8.25 -11.77 -0.10
CA HIS A 62 8.51 -10.81 -1.16
C HIS A 62 9.63 -9.83 -0.78
N LEU A 63 9.75 -9.42 0.48
CA LEU A 63 10.82 -8.53 0.96
C LEU A 63 12.23 -9.11 0.75
N ARG A 64 12.35 -10.44 0.63
CA ARG A 64 13.63 -11.11 0.34
C ARG A 64 14.02 -11.02 -1.13
N HIS A 65 13.12 -10.62 -2.01
CA HIS A 65 13.40 -10.41 -3.43
C HIS A 65 14.45 -9.30 -3.64
N ALA A 66 15.18 -9.35 -4.75
CA ALA A 66 16.28 -8.42 -5.02
C ALA A 66 15.78 -6.98 -5.24
N THR A 67 14.67 -6.85 -5.96
CA THR A 67 14.04 -5.58 -6.35
C THR A 67 12.54 -5.60 -6.07
N HIS A 68 11.93 -4.42 -6.03
CA HIS A 68 10.47 -4.27 -5.90
C HIS A 68 9.94 -3.22 -6.86
N ARG A 69 8.64 -3.30 -7.15
CA ARG A 69 7.97 -2.45 -8.15
C ARG A 69 6.70 -1.80 -7.65
N ALA A 70 5.94 -2.46 -6.77
CA ALA A 70 4.65 -1.92 -6.37
C ALA A 70 4.18 -2.35 -4.99
N ILE A 71 3.21 -1.61 -4.46
CA ILE A 71 2.41 -1.97 -3.29
C ILE A 71 0.94 -1.78 -3.66
N VAL A 72 0.14 -2.84 -3.54
CA VAL A 72 -1.33 -2.75 -3.65
C VAL A 72 -1.95 -2.85 -2.28
N VAL A 73 -2.87 -1.94 -1.98
CA VAL A 73 -3.50 -1.86 -0.67
C VAL A 73 -5.00 -1.82 -0.81
N ASN A 74 -5.71 -2.75 -0.16
CA ASN A 74 -7.15 -2.66 0.01
C ASN A 74 -7.52 -2.27 1.45
N SER A 75 -8.63 -1.56 1.60
CA SER A 75 -9.27 -1.34 2.90
C SER A 75 -10.60 -2.11 3.00
N LYS A 76 -11.31 -1.95 4.13
CA LYS A 76 -12.55 -2.66 4.51
C LYS A 76 -12.41 -4.14 4.92
N ILE A 77 -11.56 -4.93 4.26
CA ILE A 77 -11.35 -6.36 4.58
C ILE A 77 -9.86 -6.59 4.84
N ALA A 78 -9.52 -7.16 6.00
CA ALA A 78 -8.13 -7.30 6.45
C ALA A 78 -7.41 -8.52 5.88
N ASN A 79 -8.14 -9.52 5.35
CA ASN A 79 -7.59 -10.80 4.93
C ASN A 79 -6.72 -11.46 6.03
N VAL A 80 -7.29 -11.53 7.23
CA VAL A 80 -6.71 -12.14 8.44
C VAL A 80 -7.64 -13.27 8.88
N CYS A 81 -7.09 -14.40 9.32
CA CYS A 81 -7.86 -15.60 9.69
C CYS A 81 -8.72 -16.15 8.54
N THR A 82 -8.18 -16.12 7.32
CA THR A 82 -8.86 -16.51 6.07
C THR A 82 -8.27 -17.76 5.41
N GLY A 83 -7.23 -18.34 6.04
CA GLY A 83 -6.68 -19.64 5.67
C GLY A 83 -6.05 -19.68 4.27
N PRO A 84 -5.94 -20.87 3.66
CA PRO A 84 -5.32 -21.06 2.35
C PRO A 84 -5.97 -20.23 1.23
N GLU A 85 -7.29 -20.03 1.28
CA GLU A 85 -8.02 -19.18 0.34
C GLU A 85 -7.60 -17.71 0.47
N GLY A 86 -7.49 -17.18 1.69
CA GLY A 86 -6.99 -15.83 1.92
C GLY A 86 -5.56 -15.62 1.41
N TYR A 87 -4.70 -16.62 1.56
CA TYR A 87 -3.34 -16.61 1.02
C TYR A 87 -3.32 -16.66 -0.50
N ALA A 88 -4.19 -17.47 -1.12
CA ALA A 88 -4.37 -17.49 -2.57
C ALA A 88 -4.86 -16.14 -3.09
N ASN A 89 -5.80 -15.48 -2.40
CA ASN A 89 -6.28 -14.15 -2.73
C ASN A 89 -5.17 -13.09 -2.66
N ALA A 90 -4.30 -13.14 -1.64
CA ALA A 90 -3.15 -12.24 -1.57
C ALA A 90 -2.18 -12.45 -2.75
N LYS A 91 -1.89 -13.70 -3.11
CA LYS A 91 -1.07 -14.01 -4.31
C LYS A 91 -1.74 -13.52 -5.60
N ALA A 92 -3.05 -13.67 -5.73
CA ALA A 92 -3.80 -13.19 -6.89
C ALA A 92 -3.73 -11.67 -7.03
N MET A 93 -3.79 -10.92 -5.92
CA MET A 93 -3.57 -9.47 -5.94
C MET A 93 -2.18 -9.11 -6.46
N ALA A 94 -1.13 -9.74 -5.92
CA ALA A 94 0.24 -9.50 -6.37
C ALA A 94 0.42 -9.83 -7.85
N ALA A 95 -0.08 -10.98 -8.30
CA ALA A 95 -0.03 -11.41 -9.69
C ALA A 95 -0.83 -10.48 -10.62
N GLY A 96 -2.01 -10.01 -10.19
CA GLY A 96 -2.84 -9.08 -10.97
C GLY A 96 -2.13 -7.75 -11.22
N VAL A 97 -1.47 -7.19 -10.20
CA VAL A 97 -0.66 -5.98 -10.37
C VAL A 97 0.56 -6.25 -11.25
N ALA A 98 1.26 -7.37 -11.01
CA ALA A 98 2.45 -7.73 -11.76
C ALA A 98 2.17 -7.91 -13.26
N ALA A 99 1.00 -8.44 -13.62
CA ALA A 99 0.55 -8.55 -15.00
C ALA A 99 0.35 -7.17 -15.66
N GLN A 100 -0.19 -6.19 -14.94
CA GLN A 100 -0.35 -4.81 -15.44
C GLN A 100 0.99 -4.09 -15.60
N VAL A 101 1.92 -4.31 -14.64
CA VAL A 101 3.23 -3.63 -14.60
C VAL A 101 4.27 -4.31 -15.51
N GLY A 102 4.10 -5.60 -15.81
CA GLY A 102 5.11 -6.40 -16.50
C GLY A 102 6.32 -6.73 -15.62
N CYS A 103 6.08 -7.09 -14.35
CA CYS A 103 7.14 -7.44 -13.39
C CYS A 103 6.93 -8.84 -12.77
N ASP A 104 7.89 -9.29 -11.95
CA ASP A 104 7.70 -10.53 -11.19
C ASP A 104 6.69 -10.29 -10.04
N PRO A 105 5.70 -11.18 -9.80
CA PRO A 105 4.75 -11.04 -8.69
C PRO A 105 5.41 -10.86 -7.30
N ARG A 106 6.64 -11.36 -7.12
CA ARG A 106 7.43 -11.18 -5.89
C ARG A 106 7.97 -9.77 -5.71
N GLU A 107 7.89 -8.92 -6.74
CA GLU A 107 8.20 -7.49 -6.70
C GLU A 107 7.00 -6.65 -6.22
N VAL A 108 5.85 -7.27 -5.93
CA VAL A 108 4.63 -6.57 -5.52
C VAL A 108 4.27 -6.91 -4.08
N PHE A 109 4.23 -5.92 -3.20
CA PHE A 109 3.70 -6.08 -1.84
C PHE A 109 2.18 -5.94 -1.82
N VAL A 110 1.54 -6.63 -0.87
CA VAL A 110 0.09 -6.64 -0.70
C VAL A 110 -0.26 -6.28 0.74
N ALA A 111 -1.04 -5.23 0.93
CA ALA A 111 -1.54 -4.86 2.25
C ALA A 111 -3.08 -4.83 2.29
N SER A 112 -3.62 -5.29 3.42
CA SER A 112 -5.07 -5.34 3.63
C SER A 112 -5.40 -4.84 5.02
N THR A 113 -6.50 -4.10 5.17
CA THR A 113 -6.95 -3.60 6.47
C THR A 113 -8.47 -3.53 6.58
N GLY A 114 -9.01 -3.82 7.76
CA GLY A 114 -10.45 -3.79 8.02
C GLY A 114 -10.94 -5.01 8.80
N ILE A 115 -12.05 -5.59 8.37
CA ILE A 115 -12.72 -6.69 9.07
C ILE A 115 -11.87 -7.98 8.96
N ILE A 116 -11.65 -8.65 10.09
CA ILE A 116 -10.97 -9.95 10.22
C ILE A 116 -11.97 -11.09 9.96
N GLY A 117 -11.51 -12.21 9.40
CA GLY A 117 -12.30 -13.44 9.20
C GLY A 117 -13.27 -13.41 8.02
N ARG A 118 -13.24 -12.36 7.20
CA ARG A 118 -14.01 -12.28 5.94
C ARG A 118 -13.10 -12.53 4.75
N GLN A 119 -13.56 -13.37 3.82
CA GLN A 119 -12.88 -13.53 2.55
C GLN A 119 -12.93 -12.26 1.73
N LEU A 120 -11.83 -12.00 1.03
CA LEU A 120 -11.73 -10.90 0.09
C LEU A 120 -12.54 -11.26 -1.16
N PRO A 121 -13.47 -10.42 -1.64
CA PRO A 121 -14.16 -10.64 -2.91
C PRO A 121 -13.16 -10.40 -4.05
N ILE A 122 -12.32 -11.39 -4.34
CA ILE A 122 -11.10 -11.24 -5.13
C ILE A 122 -11.38 -10.69 -6.53
N GLU A 123 -12.46 -11.11 -7.18
CA GLU A 123 -12.87 -10.61 -8.50
C GLU A 123 -13.06 -9.09 -8.53
N LYS A 124 -13.65 -8.52 -7.47
CA LYS A 124 -13.80 -7.06 -7.35
C LYS A 124 -12.45 -6.36 -7.22
N VAL A 125 -11.53 -7.00 -6.49
CA VAL A 125 -10.19 -6.46 -6.27
C VAL A 125 -9.36 -6.52 -7.56
N LEU A 126 -9.42 -7.61 -8.32
CA LEU A 126 -8.74 -7.75 -9.61
C LEU A 126 -9.27 -6.73 -10.63
N ALA A 127 -10.60 -6.59 -10.74
CA ALA A 127 -11.20 -5.53 -11.57
C ALA A 127 -10.84 -4.12 -11.07
N GLY A 128 -10.65 -3.94 -9.77
CA GLY A 128 -10.14 -2.70 -9.18
C GLY A 128 -8.68 -2.44 -9.53
N ILE A 129 -7.83 -3.48 -9.59
CA ILE A 129 -6.41 -3.40 -9.95
C ILE A 129 -6.26 -2.90 -11.40
N GLU A 130 -7.05 -3.41 -12.34
CA GLU A 130 -7.06 -2.92 -13.72
C GLU A 130 -7.43 -1.42 -13.79
N LYS A 131 -8.45 -1.01 -13.03
CA LYS A 131 -8.93 0.38 -12.99
C LYS A 131 -7.95 1.33 -12.30
N VAL A 132 -7.26 0.88 -11.25
CA VAL A 132 -6.35 1.74 -10.49
C VAL A 132 -5.04 1.96 -11.24
N PHE A 133 -4.59 0.97 -12.00
CA PHE A 133 -3.38 1.08 -12.82
C PHE A 133 -3.50 2.20 -13.85
N SER A 134 -4.63 2.29 -14.57
CA SER A 134 -4.87 3.36 -15.55
C SER A 134 -5.08 4.76 -14.94
N LYS A 135 -5.21 4.85 -13.62
CA LYS A 135 -5.36 6.11 -12.87
C LYS A 135 -4.09 6.50 -12.10
N CYS A 136 -3.00 5.77 -12.25
CA CYS A 136 -1.76 6.11 -11.58
C CYS A 136 -1.23 7.45 -12.10
N GLN A 137 -0.94 8.36 -11.17
CA GLN A 137 -0.47 9.71 -11.46
C GLN A 137 0.59 10.13 -10.42
N THR A 138 1.44 11.08 -10.78
CA THR A 138 2.53 11.56 -9.93
C THR A 138 2.03 12.20 -8.63
N GLU A 139 0.85 12.80 -8.64
CA GLU A 139 0.26 13.54 -7.52
C GLU A 139 -0.77 12.71 -6.70
N GLY A 140 -0.80 11.39 -6.87
CA GLY A 140 -1.86 10.50 -6.34
C GLY A 140 -1.81 10.20 -4.84
N TRP A 141 -0.87 10.77 -4.09
CA TRP A 141 -0.68 10.48 -2.65
C TRP A 141 -1.88 10.83 -1.78
N GLU A 142 -2.57 11.94 -2.08
CA GLU A 142 -3.73 12.32 -1.28
C GLU A 142 -4.87 11.32 -1.43
N GLU A 143 -5.20 10.92 -2.67
CA GLU A 143 -6.25 9.93 -2.93
C GLU A 143 -5.87 8.55 -2.37
N ALA A 144 -4.62 8.13 -2.54
CA ALA A 144 -4.11 6.89 -1.96
C ALA A 144 -4.23 6.87 -0.43
N SER A 145 -3.90 7.98 0.24
CA SER A 145 -4.03 8.10 1.69
C SER A 145 -5.48 7.98 2.17
N ARG A 146 -6.45 8.36 1.33
CA ARG A 146 -7.88 8.19 1.59
C ARG A 146 -8.34 6.76 1.36
N ALA A 147 -7.83 6.09 0.32
CA ALA A 147 -8.18 4.72 -0.03
C ALA A 147 -7.84 3.70 1.06
N ILE A 148 -6.74 3.90 1.78
CA ILE A 148 -6.29 3.00 2.85
C ILE A 148 -7.07 3.17 4.18
N MET A 149 -7.88 4.23 4.31
CA MET A 149 -8.62 4.54 5.54
C MET A 149 -9.69 3.47 5.86
N THR A 150 -9.91 3.21 7.15
CA THR A 150 -11.06 2.42 7.64
C THR A 150 -11.97 3.25 8.54
N THR A 151 -11.60 3.37 9.81
CA THR A 151 -12.31 4.12 10.86
C THR A 151 -11.63 5.47 11.10
N ASP A 152 -10.67 5.82 10.25
CA ASP A 152 -9.96 7.07 10.27
C ASP A 152 -10.95 8.21 9.97
N THR A 153 -10.87 9.31 10.72
CA THR A 153 -11.69 10.51 10.49
C THR A 153 -11.05 11.51 9.52
N TYR A 154 -9.75 11.34 9.21
CA TYR A 154 -9.00 12.14 8.26
C TYR A 154 -7.81 11.34 7.68
N PRO A 155 -7.38 11.63 6.43
CA PRO A 155 -6.19 11.04 5.84
C PRO A 155 -4.92 11.54 6.53
N LYS A 156 -3.89 10.69 6.63
CA LYS A 156 -2.60 11.04 7.23
C LYS A 156 -1.53 10.95 6.15
N LEU A 157 -1.11 12.12 5.68
CA LEU A 157 -0.08 12.30 4.66
C LEU A 157 0.92 13.36 5.13
N ARG A 158 2.20 13.10 4.94
CA ARG A 158 3.29 14.03 5.22
C ARG A 158 4.35 13.96 4.13
N THR A 159 4.98 15.09 3.87
CA THR A 159 6.10 15.21 2.94
C THR A 159 7.28 15.88 3.62
N ARG A 160 8.46 15.63 3.08
CA ARG A 160 9.68 16.30 3.48
C ARG A 160 10.63 16.41 2.30
N GLU A 161 11.26 17.56 2.19
CA GLU A 161 12.41 17.78 1.32
C GLU A 161 13.65 18.01 2.19
N PHE A 162 14.78 17.44 1.79
CA PHE A 162 16.04 17.57 2.49
C PHE A 162 17.22 17.31 1.54
N VAL A 163 18.44 17.58 1.99
CA VAL A 163 19.67 17.31 1.22
C VAL A 163 20.34 16.07 1.79
N LEU A 164 20.69 15.12 0.93
CA LEU A 164 21.44 13.91 1.27
C LEU A 164 22.59 13.74 0.29
N GLY A 165 23.83 13.63 0.79
CA GLY A 165 25.02 13.52 -0.07
C GLY A 165 25.17 14.67 -1.07
N GLY A 166 24.73 15.88 -0.69
CA GLY A 166 24.76 17.07 -1.56
C GLY A 166 23.66 17.14 -2.62
N LYS A 167 22.73 16.18 -2.68
CA LYS A 167 21.61 16.16 -3.63
C LYS A 167 20.27 16.44 -2.93
N PRO A 168 19.35 17.19 -3.57
CA PRO A 168 17.99 17.33 -3.06
C PRO A 168 17.25 15.99 -3.13
N VAL A 169 16.50 15.68 -2.08
CA VAL A 169 15.71 14.46 -1.92
C VAL A 169 14.31 14.83 -1.47
N LYS A 170 13.32 14.15 -2.04
CA LYS A 170 11.92 14.23 -1.65
C LYS A 170 11.48 12.92 -1.02
N MET A 171 10.62 13.05 -0.01
CA MET A 171 9.99 11.93 0.66
C MET A 171 8.53 12.24 0.92
N ALA A 172 7.67 11.24 0.69
CA ALA A 172 6.28 11.26 1.12
C ALA A 172 5.98 10.03 1.95
N ALA A 173 5.13 10.19 2.95
CA ALA A 173 4.67 9.14 3.83
C ALA A 173 3.17 9.25 4.04
N MET A 174 2.46 8.14 3.83
CA MET A 174 1.07 8.01 4.23
C MET A 174 0.90 6.93 5.29
N ALA A 175 -0.09 7.10 6.16
CA ALA A 175 -0.41 6.11 7.18
C ALA A 175 -1.91 6.04 7.44
N LYS A 176 -2.35 4.92 8.02
CA LYS A 176 -3.71 4.76 8.53
C LYS A 176 -3.70 3.99 9.84
N GLY A 177 -4.78 4.16 10.60
CA GLY A 177 -4.91 3.61 11.93
C GLY A 177 -5.60 4.61 12.85
N SER A 178 -6.69 4.18 13.49
CA SER A 178 -7.42 4.98 14.48
C SER A 178 -7.97 4.14 15.63
N GLY A 179 -8.32 2.89 15.37
CA GLY A 179 -8.61 1.87 16.38
C GLY A 179 -7.67 0.67 16.24
N MET A 180 -7.57 -0.14 17.29
CA MET A 180 -6.65 -1.28 17.35
C MET A 180 -5.19 -0.84 17.09
N ILE A 181 -4.75 0.24 17.76
CA ILE A 181 -3.38 0.77 17.67
C ILE A 181 -2.71 0.64 19.03
N GLN A 182 -1.73 -0.24 19.10
CA GLN A 182 -0.78 -0.33 20.18
C GLN A 182 0.62 -0.31 19.56
N PRO A 183 1.55 0.55 20.02
CA PRO A 183 2.95 0.60 19.58
C PRO A 183 3.76 -0.63 20.01
N ASN A 184 3.24 -1.80 19.66
CA ASN A 184 3.93 -3.08 19.57
C ASN A 184 3.16 -4.01 18.60
N MET A 185 2.79 -3.40 17.46
CA MET A 185 2.16 -3.93 16.24
C MET A 185 0.73 -4.49 16.35
N ALA A 186 -0.19 -3.56 16.55
CA ALA A 186 -1.56 -3.68 16.05
C ALA A 186 -1.74 -2.85 14.75
N THR A 187 -2.95 -2.83 14.18
CA THR A 187 -3.39 -2.53 12.80
C THR A 187 -3.05 -1.14 12.23
N MET A 188 -1.78 -0.79 12.18
CA MET A 188 -1.25 0.37 11.46
C MET A 188 -0.68 -0.07 10.11
N LEU A 189 -1.04 0.64 9.04
CA LEU A 189 -0.31 0.57 7.78
C LEU A 189 0.40 1.91 7.56
N SER A 190 1.65 1.88 7.13
CA SER A 190 2.41 3.06 6.76
C SER A 190 3.28 2.75 5.55
N PHE A 191 3.29 3.67 4.60
CA PHE A 191 4.01 3.54 3.33
C PHE A 191 4.81 4.81 3.09
N ILE A 192 6.07 4.66 2.71
CA ILE A 192 7.01 5.75 2.48
C ILE A 192 7.60 5.57 1.08
N GLY A 193 7.64 6.65 0.31
CA GLY A 193 8.30 6.71 -1.00
C GLY A 193 9.31 7.85 -1.01
N THR A 194 10.47 7.63 -1.63
CA THR A 194 11.53 8.62 -1.74
C THR A 194 12.37 8.38 -2.99
N ASP A 195 12.89 9.47 -3.56
CA ASP A 195 13.87 9.45 -4.66
C ASP A 195 15.32 9.34 -4.16
N ALA A 196 15.52 9.12 -2.86
CA ALA A 196 16.83 8.87 -2.28
C ALA A 196 17.43 7.56 -2.82
N ALA A 197 18.66 7.62 -3.34
CA ALA A 197 19.43 6.45 -3.72
C ALA A 197 20.06 5.81 -2.47
N ILE A 198 19.38 4.81 -1.89
CA ILE A 198 19.81 4.11 -0.68
C ILE A 198 20.11 2.65 -1.04
N PRO A 199 21.30 2.11 -0.67
CA PRO A 199 21.59 0.70 -0.84
C PRO A 199 20.66 -0.17 0.02
N LYS A 200 20.58 -1.47 -0.29
CA LYS A 200 19.72 -2.41 0.45
C LYS A 200 20.23 -2.69 1.87
N ASP A 201 21.54 -2.52 2.10
CA ASP A 201 22.26 -2.89 3.32
C ASP A 201 22.63 -1.67 4.19
#